data_AF-A0A1C6GIL2-F1
#
_entry.id   AF-A0A1C6GIL2-F1
#
_cell.length_a   1.000
_cell.length_b   1.000
_cell.length_c   1.000
_cell.angle_alpha   90.00
_cell.angle_beta   90.00
_cell.angle_gamma   90.00
#
_symmetry.space_group_name_H-M   'P 1'
#
loop_
_entity.id
_entity.type
_entity.pdbx_description
1 polymer ?
#
loop_
_entity_poly.entity_id
_entity_poly.type
_entity_poly.pdbx_seq_one_letter_code
_entity_poly.pdbx_strand_id
1 'polypeptide(L)'
;MTCGGETEQNLRLSFRRELCLVRVCVSGSCPWDSVTLQNWKGCFQSSRQLCACGQAFFTALPPGTYLLTLCRGRAGVRLLLCLPPGGQITLCHDPATGCCRWYRPPARSFPLCPP
;
A
#
# COMPACT_ATOMS: atom_id res chain seq x y z
N MET A 1 -2.96 30.49 -38.69
CA MET A 1 -3.58 30.30 -37.36
C MET A 1 -4.04 28.86 -37.28
N THR A 2 -3.26 27.99 -36.64
CA THR A 2 -3.62 26.59 -36.41
C THR A 2 -3.74 26.37 -34.91
N CYS A 3 -4.96 26.02 -34.51
CA CYS A 3 -5.30 25.47 -33.21
C CYS A 3 -5.10 23.94 -33.28
N GLY A 4 -4.61 23.33 -32.21
CA GLY A 4 -4.45 21.86 -32.15
C GLY A 4 -3.56 21.42 -30.99
N GLY A 5 -4.10 21.49 -29.77
CA GLY A 5 -3.46 20.99 -28.57
C GLY A 5 -3.70 19.49 -28.41
N GLU A 6 -2.67 18.67 -28.55
CA GLU A 6 -2.74 17.22 -28.34
C GLU A 6 -1.41 16.65 -27.82
N THR A 7 -0.88 17.18 -26.71
CA THR A 7 0.37 16.63 -26.11
C THR A 7 0.35 16.40 -24.61
N GLU A 8 -0.76 16.65 -23.90
CA GLU A 8 -0.79 16.53 -22.43
C GLU A 8 -1.55 15.31 -21.88
N GLN A 9 -2.28 14.57 -22.72
CA GLN A 9 -3.15 13.47 -22.25
C GLN A 9 -2.47 12.09 -22.26
N ASN A 10 -1.41 11.89 -23.05
CA ASN A 10 -0.71 10.60 -23.15
C ASN A 10 0.23 10.29 -21.96
N LEU A 11 0.71 11.34 -21.27
CA LEU A 11 1.54 11.19 -20.06
C LEU A 11 0.74 10.70 -18.85
N ARG A 12 -0.54 11.09 -18.73
CA ARG A 12 -1.42 10.68 -17.63
C ARG A 12 -1.92 9.23 -17.75
N LEU A 13 -2.03 8.71 -18.97
CA LEU A 13 -2.50 7.34 -19.24
C LEU A 13 -1.39 6.30 -19.09
N SER A 14 -0.15 6.62 -19.47
CA SER A 14 1.01 5.74 -19.26
C SER A 14 1.31 5.54 -17.77
N PHE A 15 1.13 6.58 -16.95
CA PHE A 15 1.35 6.55 -15.51
C PHE A 15 0.48 5.52 -14.77
N ARG A 16 -0.73 5.23 -15.29
CA ARG A 16 -1.67 4.31 -14.62
C ARG A 16 -1.27 2.83 -14.69
N ARG A 17 -0.34 2.44 -15.57
CA ARG A 17 0.11 1.04 -15.70
C ARG A 17 1.25 0.66 -14.76
N GLU A 18 1.85 1.64 -14.09
CA GLU A 18 3.00 1.42 -13.19
C GLU A 18 2.65 1.61 -11.71
N LEU A 19 1.41 1.97 -11.40
CA LEU A 19 0.99 2.18 -10.03
C LEU A 19 0.93 0.87 -9.24
N CYS A 20 1.42 0.95 -8.03
CA CYS A 20 1.55 -0.16 -7.11
C CYS A 20 0.38 -0.19 -6.11
N LEU A 21 0.15 -1.36 -5.54
CA LEU A 21 -0.84 -1.57 -4.50
C LEU A 21 -0.21 -2.32 -3.32
N VAL A 22 -0.48 -1.84 -2.11
CA VAL A 22 -0.12 -2.52 -0.87
C VAL A 22 -1.38 -2.79 -0.08
N ARG A 23 -1.62 -4.06 0.23
CA ARG A 23 -2.62 -4.51 1.20
C ARG A 23 -1.92 -4.92 2.47
N VAL A 24 -2.43 -4.48 3.61
CA VAL A 24 -2.00 -4.93 4.92
C VAL A 24 -3.16 -5.63 5.59
N CYS A 25 -2.90 -6.82 6.12
CA CYS A 25 -3.81 -7.63 6.90
C CYS A 25 -3.17 -7.88 8.26
N VAL A 26 -3.88 -7.56 9.33
CA VAL A 26 -3.42 -7.76 10.71
C VAL A 26 -4.45 -8.59 11.46
N SER A 27 -4.01 -9.74 11.98
CA SER A 27 -4.87 -10.60 12.79
C SER A 27 -5.12 -9.97 14.16
N GLY A 28 -6.36 -10.03 14.65
CA GLY A 28 -6.70 -9.51 15.98
C GLY A 28 -6.50 -8.00 16.11
N SER A 29 -6.78 -7.23 15.05
CA SER A 29 -6.65 -5.77 15.01
C SER A 29 -7.53 -5.08 16.05
N CYS A 30 -7.01 -4.02 16.65
CA CYS A 30 -7.78 -3.10 17.49
C CYS A 30 -8.25 -1.88 16.68
N PRO A 31 -9.35 -1.21 17.09
CA PRO A 31 -9.89 -0.05 16.37
C PRO A 31 -8.94 1.16 16.27
N TRP A 32 -7.89 1.20 17.10
CA TRP A 32 -6.87 2.25 17.11
C TRP A 32 -5.60 1.87 16.34
N ASP A 33 -5.55 0.67 15.80
CA ASP A 33 -4.40 0.21 15.03
C ASP A 33 -4.36 0.98 13.70
N SER A 34 -3.19 1.48 13.37
CA SER A 34 -2.98 2.25 12.15
C SER A 34 -1.74 1.80 11.42
N VAL A 35 -1.76 1.96 10.12
CA VAL A 35 -0.65 1.68 9.23
C VAL A 35 -0.25 2.98 8.59
N THR A 36 1.02 3.34 8.71
CA THR A 36 1.63 4.45 8.00
C THR A 36 2.55 3.90 6.92
N LEU A 37 2.41 4.39 5.71
CA LEU A 37 3.30 4.13 4.59
C LEU A 37 4.02 5.43 4.22
N GLN A 38 5.34 5.42 4.27
CA GLN A 38 6.18 6.55 3.93
C GLN A 38 7.14 6.17 2.82
N ASN A 39 7.29 7.01 1.79
CA ASN A 39 8.32 6.79 0.79
C ASN A 39 9.70 7.05 1.40
N TRP A 40 10.64 6.13 1.23
CA TRP A 40 11.97 6.24 1.86
C TRP A 40 12.78 7.44 1.36
N LYS A 41 12.64 7.79 0.07
CA LYS A 41 13.41 8.86 -0.58
C LYS A 41 12.58 10.09 -0.91
N GLY A 42 11.33 10.17 -0.46
CA GLY A 42 10.39 11.21 -0.85
C GLY A 42 9.57 11.74 0.31
N CYS A 43 8.76 12.77 0.02
CA CYS A 43 7.87 13.39 1.01
C CYS A 43 6.51 12.69 1.12
N PHE A 44 6.26 11.65 0.32
CA PHE A 44 5.00 10.93 0.36
C PHE A 44 4.86 10.19 1.68
N GLN A 45 3.78 10.49 2.40
CA GLN A 45 3.35 9.78 3.59
C GLN A 45 1.84 9.62 3.54
N SER A 46 1.35 8.41 3.84
CA SER A 46 -0.06 8.11 3.95
C SER A 46 -0.29 7.27 5.20
N SER A 47 -1.27 7.63 6.01
CA SER A 47 -1.67 6.85 7.18
C SER A 47 -3.11 6.40 7.03
N ARG A 48 -3.40 5.17 7.43
CA ARG A 48 -4.73 4.56 7.38
C ARG A 48 -4.98 3.78 8.65
N GLN A 49 -6.16 3.94 9.24
CA GLN A 49 -6.63 3.04 10.29
C GLN A 49 -6.94 1.67 9.67
N LEU A 50 -6.73 0.61 10.45
CA LEU A 50 -7.21 -0.71 10.06
C LEU A 50 -8.74 -0.73 10.14
N CYS A 51 -9.39 -1.29 9.12
CA CYS A 51 -10.82 -1.56 9.15
C CYS A 51 -11.14 -2.59 10.25
N ALA A 52 -12.43 -2.77 10.59
CA ALA A 52 -12.87 -3.77 11.59
C ALA A 52 -12.39 -5.20 11.29
N CYS A 53 -12.16 -5.52 10.00
CA CYS A 53 -11.57 -6.79 9.55
C CYS A 53 -10.03 -6.85 9.61
N GLY A 54 -9.38 -5.83 10.18
CA GLY A 54 -7.93 -5.75 10.34
C GLY A 54 -7.17 -5.43 9.06
N GLN A 55 -7.79 -4.74 8.11
CA GLN A 55 -7.20 -4.49 6.80
C GLN A 55 -7.00 -3.00 6.50
N ALA A 56 -5.94 -2.70 5.77
CA ALA A 56 -5.70 -1.40 5.16
C ALA A 56 -5.18 -1.55 3.73
N PHE A 57 -5.57 -0.62 2.86
CA PHE A 57 -5.21 -0.62 1.45
C PHE A 57 -4.56 0.70 1.06
N PHE A 58 -3.39 0.62 0.43
CA PHE A 58 -2.73 1.75 -0.20
C PHE A 58 -2.70 1.49 -1.70
N THR A 59 -3.37 2.35 -2.44
CA THR A 59 -3.52 2.26 -3.89
C THR A 59 -2.83 3.45 -4.57
N ALA A 60 -2.65 3.36 -5.88
CA ALA A 60 -2.05 4.42 -6.68
C ALA A 60 -0.66 4.86 -6.21
N LEU A 61 0.13 3.92 -5.68
CA LEU A 61 1.48 4.20 -5.18
C LEU A 61 2.47 4.25 -6.35
N PRO A 62 3.32 5.28 -6.46
CA PRO A 62 4.45 5.22 -7.39
C PRO A 62 5.38 4.04 -7.06
N PRO A 63 6.06 3.43 -8.05
CA PRO A 63 7.10 2.45 -7.76
C PRO A 63 8.24 3.05 -6.92
N GLY A 64 8.86 2.23 -6.09
CA GLY A 64 9.95 2.67 -5.21
C GLY A 64 10.02 1.93 -3.89
N THR A 65 10.86 2.45 -2.99
CA THR A 65 11.04 1.89 -1.64
C THR A 65 10.20 2.67 -0.63
N TYR A 66 9.45 1.94 0.19
CA TYR A 66 8.57 2.48 1.21
C TYR A 66 8.88 1.88 2.57
N LEU A 67 8.82 2.70 3.61
CA LEU A 67 8.77 2.26 4.99
C LEU A 67 7.31 2.14 5.42
N LEU A 68 6.91 0.91 5.74
CA LEU A 68 5.61 0.62 6.33
C LEU A 68 5.77 0.51 7.84
N THR A 69 5.01 1.30 8.59
CA THR A 69 4.96 1.28 10.04
C THR A 69 3.56 0.87 10.48
N LEU A 70 3.44 -0.28 11.14
CA LEU A 70 2.22 -0.67 11.83
C LEU A 70 2.30 -0.14 13.27
N CYS A 71 1.39 0.75 13.64
CA CYS A 71 1.27 1.35 14.95
C CYS A 71 0.13 0.68 15.73
N ARG A 72 0.44 0.10 16.89
CA ARG A 72 -0.50 -0.52 17.82
C ARG A 72 -0.24 -0.01 19.24
N GLY A 73 -1.02 0.98 19.67
CA GLY A 73 -0.77 1.67 20.94
C GLY A 73 0.62 2.31 20.97
N ARG A 74 1.49 1.86 21.90
CA ARG A 74 2.90 2.30 22.01
C ARG A 74 3.89 1.43 21.24
N ALA A 75 3.45 0.28 20.70
CA ALA A 75 4.29 -0.62 19.94
C ALA A 75 4.20 -0.30 18.45
N GLY A 76 5.34 -0.38 17.75
CA GLY A 76 5.44 -0.12 16.32
C GLY A 76 6.30 -1.17 15.62
N VAL A 77 5.77 -1.78 14.56
CA VAL A 77 6.55 -2.67 13.67
C VAL A 77 6.87 -1.92 12.40
N ARG A 78 8.14 -1.94 11.99
CA ARG A 78 8.62 -1.28 10.77
C ARG A 78 9.09 -2.30 9.75
N LEU A 79 8.66 -2.13 8.51
CA LEU A 79 8.92 -3.05 7.40
C LEU A 79 9.30 -2.23 6.17
N LEU A 80 10.38 -2.61 5.49
CA LEU A 80 10.80 -1.99 4.25
C LEU A 80 10.19 -2.74 3.06
N LEU A 81 9.47 -2.02 2.20
CA LEU A 81 8.79 -2.56 1.03
C LEU A 81 9.43 -2.00 -0.24
N CYS A 82 9.84 -2.88 -1.15
CA CYS A 82 10.28 -2.50 -2.49
C CYS A 82 9.17 -2.83 -3.50
N LEU A 83 8.55 -1.78 -4.05
CA LEU A 83 7.46 -1.86 -5.02
C LEU A 83 8.01 -1.66 -6.44
N PRO A 84 8.13 -2.72 -7.26
CA PRO A 84 8.44 -2.57 -8.69
C PRO A 84 7.25 -1.94 -9.43
N PRO A 85 7.44 -1.38 -10.63
CA PRO A 85 6.34 -0.85 -11.46
C PRO A 85 5.19 -1.85 -11.60
N GLY A 86 3.96 -1.40 -11.29
CA GLY A 86 2.75 -2.23 -11.31
C GLY A 86 2.68 -3.28 -10.19
N GLY A 87 3.59 -3.20 -9.22
CA GLY A 87 3.76 -4.19 -8.16
C GLY A 87 2.60 -4.24 -7.18
N GLN A 88 2.21 -5.46 -6.82
CA GLN A 88 1.19 -5.72 -5.81
C GLN A 88 1.82 -6.50 -4.66
N ILE A 89 1.65 -6.01 -3.43
CA ILE A 89 2.12 -6.70 -2.23
C ILE A 89 0.97 -6.85 -1.26
N THR A 90 0.82 -8.06 -0.70
CA THR A 90 0.01 -8.28 0.49
C THR A 90 0.92 -8.63 1.65
N LEU A 91 0.75 -7.92 2.76
CA LEU A 91 1.45 -8.13 4.00
C LEU A 91 0.48 -8.62 5.07
N CYS A 92 0.76 -9.78 5.64
CA CYS A 92 0.03 -10.34 6.75
C CYS A 92 0.90 -10.26 8.00
N HIS A 93 0.42 -9.59 9.04
CA HIS A 93 1.08 -9.52 10.34
C HIS A 93 0.20 -10.18 11.40
N ASP A 94 0.78 -11.11 12.14
CA ASP A 94 0.18 -11.66 13.34
C ASP A 94 0.90 -11.09 14.57
N PRO A 95 0.29 -10.14 15.28
CA PRO A 95 0.90 -9.51 16.44
C PRO A 95 1.01 -10.45 17.65
N ALA A 96 0.22 -11.53 17.71
CA ALA A 96 0.31 -12.49 18.82
C ALA A 96 1.60 -13.32 18.75
N THR A 97 2.01 -13.68 17.54
CA THR A 97 3.23 -14.47 17.28
C THR A 97 4.42 -13.62 16.82
N GLY A 98 4.20 -12.32 16.58
CA GLY A 98 5.18 -11.43 15.96
C GLY A 98 5.51 -11.79 14.51
N CYS A 99 4.79 -12.75 13.91
CA CYS A 99 5.09 -13.26 12.58
C CYS A 99 4.64 -12.27 11.50
N CYS A 100 5.55 -11.99 10.57
CA CYS A 100 5.26 -11.22 9.36
C CYS A 100 5.41 -12.14 8.15
N ARG A 101 4.38 -12.20 7.31
CA ARG A 101 4.43 -12.87 6.01
C ARG A 101 4.08 -11.87 4.92
N TRP A 102 4.79 -11.92 3.81
CA TRP A 102 4.47 -11.10 2.65
C TRP A 102 4.46 -11.98 1.42
N TYR A 103 3.59 -11.65 0.49
CA TYR A 103 3.53 -12.32 -0.80
C TYR A 103 3.10 -11.34 -1.88
N ARG A 104 3.52 -11.62 -3.11
CA ARG A 104 3.03 -10.91 -4.29
C ARG A 104 1.88 -11.73 -4.86
N PRO A 105 0.62 -11.27 -4.76
CA PRO A 105 -0.45 -11.97 -5.42
C PRO A 105 -0.22 -11.97 -6.95
N PRO A 106 -0.64 -13.02 -7.67
CA PRO A 106 -0.75 -12.93 -9.12
C PRO A 106 -1.64 -11.73 -9.49
N ALA A 107 -1.39 -11.11 -10.64
CA ALA A 107 -1.80 -9.74 -11.01
C ALA A 107 -3.31 -9.40 -10.97
N ARG A 108 -4.20 -10.27 -10.47
CA ARG A 108 -5.66 -10.08 -10.46
C ARG A 108 -6.39 -10.61 -9.22
N SER A 109 -5.72 -10.98 -8.13
CA SER A 109 -6.39 -11.53 -6.95
C SER A 109 -6.23 -10.63 -5.72
N PHE A 110 -7.19 -9.71 -5.51
CA PHE A 110 -7.46 -9.14 -4.19
C PHE A 110 -8.88 -9.52 -3.78
N PRO A 111 -9.09 -10.56 -2.97
CA PRO A 111 -10.39 -10.76 -2.35
C PRO A 111 -10.60 -9.60 -1.38
N LEU A 112 -11.54 -8.71 -1.72
CA LEU A 112 -12.10 -7.74 -0.78
C LEU A 112 -12.80 -8.53 0.34
N CYS A 113 -12.71 -8.08 1.58
CA CYS A 113 -13.64 -8.56 2.59
C CYS A 113 -15.05 -8.24 2.12
N PRO A 114 -15.99 -9.20 2.11
CA PRO A 114 -17.39 -8.87 1.92
C PRO A 114 -17.85 -7.92 3.04
N PRO A 115 -18.82 -7.03 2.74
CA PRO A 115 -19.39 -6.12 3.72
C PRO A 115 -20.03 -6.85 4.90
#